data_AF-A0A7W0YRL7-F1
#
_entry.id   AF-A0A7W0YRL7-F1
#
_cell.length_a   1.000
_cell.length_b   1.000
_cell.length_c   1.000
_cell.angle_alpha   90.00
_cell.angle_beta   90.00
_cell.angle_gamma   90.00
#
_symmetry.space_group_name_H-M   'P 1'
#
loop_
_entity.id
_entity.type
_entity.pdbx_description
1 polymer ?
#
loop_
_entity_poly.entity_id
_entity_poly.type
_entity_poly.pdbx_seq_one_letter_code
_entity_poly.pdbx_strand_id
1 'polypeptide(L)' 'MNEPNWDSLAHISLITAVESEFGVTLDALDAMRMTSFRATQLLLEEKGF' A
#
# COMPACT_ATOMS: atom_id res chain seq x y z
N MET A 1 6.00 -19.39 -14.49
CA MET A 1 5.43 -18.59 -13.38
C MET A 1 5.33 -17.18 -13.92
N ASN A 2 4.12 -16.72 -14.27
CA ASN A 2 3.87 -15.32 -14.57
C ASN A 2 3.46 -14.70 -13.24
N GLU A 3 4.44 -14.30 -12.42
CA GLU A 3 4.14 -13.33 -11.38
C GLU A 3 3.73 -12.05 -12.14
N PRO A 4 2.53 -11.49 -11.90
CA PRO A 4 2.18 -10.20 -12.48
C PRO A 4 3.34 -9.25 -12.19
N ASN A 5 3.83 -8.54 -13.21
CA ASN A 5 5.00 -7.65 -13.12
C ASN A 5 4.75 -6.59 -12.04
N TRP A 6 5.02 -6.94 -10.78
CA TRP A 6 4.98 -6.06 -9.65
C TRP A 6 6.26 -5.22 -9.73
N ASP A 7 6.20 -4.18 -10.55
CA ASP A 7 7.25 -3.20 -10.68
C ASP A 7 6.98 -2.01 -9.76
N SER A 8 7.89 -1.03 -9.79
CA SER A 8 7.76 0.18 -8.97
C SER A 8 6.51 1.00 -9.31
N LEU A 9 6.00 0.94 -10.55
CA LEU A 9 4.82 1.69 -10.96
C LEU A 9 3.54 1.05 -10.43
N ALA A 10 3.44 -0.28 -10.45
CA ALA A 10 2.37 -1.03 -9.81
C ALA A 10 2.31 -0.75 -8.31
N HIS A 11 3.47 -0.67 -7.65
CA HIS A 11 3.56 -0.32 -6.23
C HIS A 11 3.07 1.09 -5.94
N ILE A 12 3.53 2.09 -6.71
CA ILE A 12 3.07 3.48 -6.56
C ILE A 12 1.57 3.60 -6.81
N SER A 13 1.05 2.92 -7.83
CA SER A 13 -0.38 2.92 -8.15
C SER A 13 -1.22 2.35 -7.01
N LEU A 14 -0.75 1.29 -6.34
CA LEU A 14 -1.41 0.74 -5.16
C LEU A 14 -1.43 1.75 -4.00
N ILE A 15 -0.29 2.40 -3.71
CA ILE A 15 -0.19 3.41 -2.65
C ILE A 15 -1.21 4.53 -2.89
N THR A 16 -1.21 5.11 -4.09
CA THR A 16 -2.14 6.21 -4.42
C THR A 16 -3.60 5.78 -4.37
N ALA A 17 -3.92 4.55 -4.77
CA ALA A 17 -5.29 4.02 -4.67
C ALA A 17 -5.73 3.90 -3.20
N VAL A 18 -4.86 3.41 -2.31
CA VAL A 18 -5.15 3.30 -0.87
C VAL A 18 -5.31 4.70 -0.25
N GLU A 19 -4.42 5.64 -0.56
CA GLU A 19 -4.53 7.02 -0.09
C GLU A 19 -5.85 7.67 -0.51
N SER A 20 -6.26 7.47 -1.76
CA SER A 20 -7.52 8.02 -2.28
C SER A 20 -8.76 7.36 -1.69
N GLU A 21 -8.75 6.04 -1.48
CA GLU A 21 -9.92 5.28 -0.99
C GLU A 21 -10.17 5.56 0.49
N PHE A 22 -9.11 5.56 1.30
CA PHE A 22 -9.22 5.73 2.75
C PHE A 22 -9.03 7.19 3.20
N GLY A 23 -8.64 8.10 2.29
CA GLY A 23 -8.35 9.48 2.64
C GLY A 23 -7.16 9.62 3.60
N VAL A 24 -6.18 8.73 3.49
CA VAL A 24 -4.96 8.70 4.30
C VAL A 24 -3.77 9.27 3.54
N THR A 25 -2.75 9.70 4.27
CA THR A 25 -1.42 9.98 3.70
C THR A 25 -0.46 8.90 4.17
N LEU A 26 0.25 8.29 3.22
CA LEU A 26 1.26 7.26 3.46
C LEU A 26 2.63 7.84 3.13
N ASP A 27 3.51 7.92 4.12
CA ASP A 27 4.88 8.36 3.89
C ASP A 27 5.76 7.23 3.31
N ALA A 28 7.04 7.51 3.09
CA ALA A 28 7.97 6.52 2.55
C ALA A 28 8.15 5.29 3.48
N LEU A 29 8.02 5.43 4.80
CA LEU A 29 8.12 4.32 5.74
C LEU A 29 6.85 3.45 5.66
N ASP A 30 5.68 4.08 5.59
CA ASP A 30 4.39 3.40 5.40
C ASP A 30 4.37 2.62 4.08
N ALA A 31 4.81 3.25 2.99
CA ALA A 31 4.92 2.61 1.68
C ALA A 31 5.87 1.40 1.67
N MET A 32 6.94 1.42 2.49
CA MET A 32 7.84 0.28 2.66
C MET A 32 7.21 -0.86 3.49
N ARG A 33 6.20 -0.57 4.32
CA ARG A 33 5.47 -1.59 5.10
C ARG A 33 4.41 -2.33 4.28
N MET A 34 4.00 -1.79 3.13
CA MET A 34 3.03 -2.39 2.19
C MET A 34 3.63 -3.56 1.39
N THR A 35 4.13 -4.58 2.07
CA THR A 35 4.79 -5.76 1.46
C THR A 35 3.84 -6.93 1.22
N SER A 36 2.66 -6.88 1.82
CA SER A 36 1.60 -7.88 1.64
C SER A 36 0.25 -7.25 1.95
N PHE A 37 -0.82 -7.92 1.52
CA PHE A 37 -2.18 -7.51 1.85
C PHE A 37 -2.37 -7.38 3.37
N ARG A 38 -1.93 -8.38 4.15
CA ARG A 38 -2.05 -8.36 5.62
C ARG A 38 -1.27 -7.21 6.26
N ALA A 39 -0.05 -6.93 5.79
CA ALA A 39 0.73 -5.82 6.32
C ALA A 39 0.07 -4.46 6.01
N THR A 40 -0.54 -4.34 4.84
CA THR A 40 -1.31 -3.15 4.44
C THR A 40 -2.56 -2.97 5.29
N GLN A 41 -3.28 -4.05 5.60
CA GLN A 41 -4.44 -4.00 6.50
C GLN A 41 -4.05 -3.52 7.91
N LEU A 42 -2.99 -4.09 8.49
CA LEU A 42 -2.50 -3.69 9.81
C LEU A 42 -2.08 -2.21 9.84
N LEU A 43 -1.44 -1.74 8.76
CA LEU A 43 -1.07 -0.33 8.60
C LEU A 43 -2.30 0.59 8.58
N LEU A 44 -3.39 0.17 7.94
CA LEU A 44 -4.64 0.92 7.89
C LEU A 44 -5.35 0.93 9.25
N GLU A 45 -5.36 -0.21 9.96
CA GLU A 45 -5.90 -0.33 11.33
C GLU A 45 -5.18 0.62 12.29
N GLU A 46 -3.85 0.72 12.20
CA GLU A 46 -3.04 1.68 12.98
C GLU A 46 -3.40 3.15 12.68
N LYS A 47 -3.89 3.44 11.48
CA LYS A 47 -4.35 4.77 11.05
C LYS A 47 -5.84 5.00 11.34
N GLY A 48 -6.57 3.99 11.82
CA GLY A 48 -7.96 4.08 12.26
C GLY A 48 -9.02 3.61 11.24
N PHE A 49 -8.64 2.76 10.28
CA PHE A 49 -9.52 2.16 9.27
C PHE A 49 -9.59 0.64 9.42
#